data_AF-A0A2V7B7X6-F1
#
_entry.id   AF-A0A2V7B7X6-F1
#
_cell.length_a   1.000
_cell.length_b   1.000
_cell.length_c   1.000
_cell.angle_alpha   90.00
_cell.angle_beta   90.00
_cell.angle_gamma   90.00
#
_symmetry.space_group_name_H-M   'P 1'
#
loop_
_entity.id
_entity.type
_entity.pdbx_description
1 polymer ?
#
loop_
_entity_poly.entity_id
_entity_poly.type
_entity_poly.pdbx_seq_one_letter_code
_entity_poly.pdbx_strand_id
1 'polypeptide(L)'
;MPPRCLPVFFLASLVLALGSRAAAQTTEADVHVAQAIIAIDERRYDAALADLKRALEIAPDHVEALYYTGVVYAAQRRPDLAVPFLEKARAKAPTDPAIGFQLGLAYFARQQYDRAGPVLEAVFKTNPELDGLGYYVGFLRYRAKDYRGALAAFRTGRASDPEILQLTRFYSSLALAILGLPTQAAAEVEQALRLAPGSAVTGPAERLRDTIVAARARERRLALDVRVGLTYDDNVRVVPSPNGREPLVRDLRSPHHTSVGELFGVRADYAWWRTEDWESSIGYAFFTTYNNDLPKFNVLDHLLNGSLVRKLALGSYPAQVALQYSYEWLGLEGDEFLTRNTVVLSGAVVEGEHHLTQVFARYQDKDFAEGAARPPRQEIRDANSYMAGFLHVVRFAEDRHFVKAGYQIDWDLTDGRNYEYVGHRLSAGAQYTLPVGGVRLKYDFDVHLRGYRHASSILPSYAPGTRRRVDEEYTHVGRVELPLPGNFTLAAEVLTTNARSNIEVFDFDRHVFSLVLSWAY
;
A
#
# COMPACT_ATOMS: atom_id res chain seq x y z
N MET A 1 19.97 26.08 -81.21
CA MET A 1 19.74 25.28 -79.98
C MET A 1 20.89 24.29 -79.85
N PRO A 2 21.25 23.79 -78.65
CA PRO A 2 21.45 24.45 -77.34
C PRO A 2 22.96 24.25 -76.91
N PRO A 3 23.39 24.33 -75.63
CA PRO A 3 23.08 25.26 -74.54
C PRO A 3 24.31 26.01 -73.94
N ARG A 4 23.99 27.05 -73.15
CA ARG A 4 24.61 27.63 -71.92
C ARG A 4 25.78 26.90 -71.20
N CYS A 5 26.57 27.51 -70.29
CA CYS A 5 27.04 28.88 -69.94
C CYS A 5 27.85 28.76 -68.60
N LEU A 6 28.95 29.51 -68.39
CA LEU A 6 29.68 29.66 -67.10
C LEU A 6 30.50 31.01 -67.11
N PRO A 7 31.24 31.44 -66.05
CA PRO A 7 31.17 32.82 -65.50
C PRO A 7 32.48 33.63 -65.63
N VAL A 8 32.63 34.77 -64.92
CA VAL A 8 33.87 35.28 -64.25
C VAL A 8 33.66 36.68 -63.58
N PHE A 9 34.64 37.11 -62.77
CA PHE A 9 34.93 38.43 -62.13
C PHE A 9 34.64 38.52 -60.60
N PHE A 10 35.52 39.06 -59.73
CA PHE A 10 37.01 39.26 -59.76
C PHE A 10 37.54 39.73 -58.38
N LEU A 11 38.82 39.43 -58.07
CA LEU A 11 39.85 40.17 -57.25
C LEU A 11 39.50 40.95 -55.94
N ALA A 12 40.37 41.15 -54.95
CA ALA A 12 41.81 40.85 -54.72
C ALA A 12 42.04 40.53 -53.18
N SER A 13 43.12 40.77 -52.41
CA SER A 13 44.35 41.61 -52.48
C SER A 13 45.49 41.13 -51.52
N LEU A 14 46.69 41.70 -51.72
CA LEU A 14 47.75 42.14 -50.75
C LEU A 14 47.58 41.85 -49.23
N VAL A 15 48.64 41.58 -48.41
CA VAL A 15 50.11 41.46 -48.65
C VAL A 15 50.83 40.72 -47.48
N LEU A 16 52.18 40.77 -47.40
CA LEU A 16 53.08 40.14 -46.42
C LEU A 16 52.82 40.47 -44.93
N ALA A 17 53.06 39.47 -44.07
CA ALA A 17 54.00 39.57 -42.93
C ALA A 17 54.50 38.17 -42.50
N LEU A 18 55.79 38.05 -42.17
CA LEU A 18 56.35 36.84 -41.55
C LEU A 18 56.05 36.88 -40.04
N GLY A 19 55.16 36.01 -39.58
CA GLY A 19 54.85 35.81 -38.16
C GLY A 19 54.83 34.31 -37.84
N SER A 20 55.76 33.86 -37.01
CA SER A 20 55.98 32.44 -36.72
C SER A 20 54.79 31.79 -36.01
N ARG A 21 53.99 30.99 -36.74
CA ARG A 21 53.29 29.87 -36.12
C ARG A 21 54.26 28.71 -35.96
N ALA A 22 54.77 28.52 -34.75
CA ALA A 22 55.41 27.26 -34.40
C ALA A 22 54.38 26.13 -34.59
N ALA A 23 54.71 25.14 -35.42
CA ALA A 23 53.95 23.90 -35.44
C ALA A 23 54.16 23.22 -34.08
N ALA A 24 53.08 22.93 -33.36
CA ALA A 24 53.18 22.27 -32.07
C ALA A 24 53.78 20.87 -32.26
N GLN A 25 55.00 20.66 -31.76
CA GLN A 25 55.55 19.32 -31.63
C GLN A 25 54.80 18.63 -30.49
N THR A 26 53.96 17.66 -30.83
CA THR A 26 53.43 16.69 -29.86
C THR A 26 54.62 15.98 -29.21
N THR A 27 54.71 16.04 -27.89
CA THR A 27 55.77 15.37 -27.14
C THR A 27 55.54 13.85 -27.15
N GLU A 28 56.58 13.09 -26.88
CA GLU A 28 56.49 11.62 -26.76
C GLU A 28 55.52 11.21 -25.62
N ALA A 29 55.38 12.05 -24.59
CA ALA A 29 54.37 11.87 -23.55
C ALA A 29 52.93 12.06 -24.06
N ASP A 30 52.66 13.07 -24.91
CA ASP A 30 51.34 13.30 -25.51
C ASP A 30 50.90 12.11 -26.38
N VAL A 31 51.84 11.51 -27.11
CA VAL A 31 51.58 10.31 -27.93
C VAL A 31 51.16 9.12 -27.05
N HIS A 32 51.83 8.91 -25.92
CA HIS A 32 51.46 7.86 -24.97
C HIS A 32 50.13 8.15 -24.24
N VAL A 33 49.81 9.42 -23.94
CA VAL A 33 48.48 9.80 -23.42
C VAL A 33 47.39 9.49 -24.46
N ALA A 34 47.59 9.84 -25.74
CA ALA A 34 46.63 9.53 -26.80
C ALA A 34 46.42 8.02 -26.99
N GLN A 35 47.49 7.22 -26.94
CA GLN A 35 47.42 5.74 -26.94
C GLN A 35 46.62 5.20 -25.75
N ALA A 36 46.84 5.76 -24.56
CA ALA A 36 46.12 5.38 -23.36
C ALA A 36 44.63 5.73 -23.42
N ILE A 37 44.24 6.88 -23.98
CA ILE A 37 42.82 7.26 -24.17
C ILE A 37 42.10 6.23 -25.05
N ILE A 38 42.70 5.83 -26.18
CA ILE A 38 42.16 4.78 -27.06
C ILE A 38 42.02 3.45 -26.28
N ALA A 39 43.02 3.09 -25.46
CA ALA A 39 42.96 1.90 -24.62
C ALA A 39 41.91 2.01 -23.49
N ILE A 40 41.55 3.21 -23.02
CA ILE A 40 40.47 3.45 -22.03
C ILE A 40 39.10 3.21 -22.67
N ASP A 41 38.87 3.75 -23.87
CA ASP A 41 37.60 3.57 -24.61
C ASP A 41 37.39 2.08 -24.97
N GLU A 42 38.46 1.38 -25.35
CA GLU A 42 38.47 -0.08 -25.57
C GLU A 42 38.49 -0.91 -24.26
N ARG A 43 38.45 -0.25 -23.08
CA ARG A 43 38.49 -0.86 -21.73
C ARG A 43 39.73 -1.71 -21.43
N ARG A 44 40.81 -1.57 -22.20
CA ARG A 44 42.12 -2.21 -22.00
C ARG A 44 42.93 -1.48 -20.91
N TYR A 45 42.37 -1.41 -19.71
CA TYR A 45 42.87 -0.59 -18.60
C TYR A 45 44.36 -0.81 -18.25
N ASP A 46 44.84 -2.05 -18.27
CA ASP A 46 46.25 -2.34 -17.94
C ASP A 46 47.22 -1.89 -19.05
N ALA A 47 46.77 -1.85 -20.31
CA ALA A 47 47.54 -1.24 -21.39
C ALA A 47 47.53 0.30 -21.26
N ALA A 48 46.39 0.90 -20.93
CA ALA A 48 46.30 2.33 -20.65
C ALA A 48 47.26 2.73 -19.51
N LEU A 49 47.28 1.98 -18.40
CA LEU A 49 48.23 2.23 -17.30
C LEU A 49 49.71 2.07 -17.73
N ALA A 50 50.02 1.17 -18.66
CA ALA A 50 51.38 1.00 -19.17
C ALA A 50 51.84 2.22 -20.00
N ASP A 51 50.98 2.75 -20.87
CA ASP A 51 51.31 3.95 -21.67
C ASP A 51 51.26 5.24 -20.83
N LEU A 52 50.31 5.37 -19.90
CA LEU A 52 50.30 6.48 -18.93
C LEU A 52 51.55 6.48 -18.04
N LYS A 53 52.06 5.30 -17.66
CA LYS A 53 53.32 5.17 -16.95
C LYS A 53 54.50 5.68 -17.79
N ARG A 54 54.56 5.38 -19.09
CA ARG A 54 55.59 5.93 -20.01
C ARG A 54 55.48 7.45 -20.11
N ALA A 55 54.27 7.98 -20.28
CA ALA A 55 54.04 9.43 -20.30
C ALA A 55 54.52 10.13 -19.02
N LEU A 56 54.32 9.50 -17.85
CA LEU A 56 54.79 10.01 -16.55
C LEU A 56 56.29 9.74 -16.28
N GLU A 57 56.92 8.80 -16.97
CA GLU A 57 58.37 8.61 -16.94
C GLU A 57 59.09 9.67 -17.79
N ILE A 58 58.48 10.09 -18.90
CA ILE A 58 58.95 11.19 -19.76
C ILE A 58 58.65 12.56 -19.13
N ALA A 59 57.45 12.74 -18.57
CA ALA A 59 56.95 13.99 -18.02
C ALA A 59 56.18 13.76 -16.69
N PRO A 60 56.87 13.69 -15.53
CA PRO A 60 56.26 13.33 -14.24
C PRO A 60 55.12 14.22 -13.72
N ASP A 61 54.99 15.43 -14.28
CA ASP A 61 53.98 16.44 -13.95
C ASP A 61 52.92 16.62 -15.05
N HIS A 62 52.87 15.76 -16.07
CA HIS A 62 51.94 15.85 -17.21
C HIS A 62 50.48 15.69 -16.76
N VAL A 63 49.71 16.77 -16.86
CA VAL A 63 48.39 16.89 -16.22
C VAL A 63 47.40 15.85 -16.72
N GLU A 64 47.36 15.61 -18.04
CA GLU A 64 46.45 14.62 -18.62
C GLU A 64 46.88 13.20 -18.25
N ALA A 65 48.18 12.89 -18.27
CA ALA A 65 48.67 11.57 -17.85
C ALA A 65 48.34 11.27 -16.37
N LEU A 66 48.48 12.26 -15.49
CA LEU A 66 48.06 12.18 -14.09
C LEU A 66 46.53 11.99 -13.97
N TYR A 67 45.74 12.77 -14.70
CA TYR A 67 44.28 12.69 -14.71
C TYR A 67 43.78 11.32 -15.18
N TYR A 68 44.20 10.86 -16.35
CA TYR A 68 43.78 9.58 -16.93
C TYR A 68 44.26 8.39 -16.09
N THR A 69 45.43 8.48 -15.44
CA THR A 69 45.85 7.45 -14.45
C THR A 69 44.86 7.36 -13.29
N GLY A 70 44.40 8.51 -12.79
CA GLY A 70 43.33 8.60 -11.82
C GLY A 70 42.02 7.97 -12.30
N VAL A 71 41.57 8.33 -13.50
CA VAL A 71 40.34 7.81 -14.13
C VAL A 71 40.39 6.29 -14.30
N VAL A 72 41.53 5.73 -14.74
CA VAL A 72 41.66 4.27 -14.90
C VAL A 72 41.60 3.54 -13.55
N TYR A 73 42.29 4.04 -12.51
CA TYR A 73 42.17 3.43 -11.18
C TYR A 73 40.76 3.57 -10.60
N ALA A 74 40.04 4.66 -10.88
CA ALA A 74 38.62 4.80 -10.51
C ALA A 74 37.73 3.79 -11.26
N ALA A 75 37.92 3.61 -12.56
CA ALA A 75 37.20 2.63 -13.38
C ALA A 75 37.46 1.18 -12.94
N GLN A 76 38.71 0.86 -12.52
CA GLN A 76 39.07 -0.41 -11.89
C GLN A 76 38.47 -0.60 -10.47
N ARG A 77 37.69 0.36 -9.94
CA ARG A 77 37.17 0.40 -8.56
C ARG A 77 38.27 0.44 -7.48
N ARG A 78 39.39 1.10 -7.75
CA ARG A 78 40.56 1.23 -6.86
C ARG A 78 40.80 2.71 -6.48
N PRO A 79 39.85 3.40 -5.81
CA PRO A 79 39.93 4.83 -5.58
C PRO A 79 41.12 5.24 -4.69
N ASP A 80 41.61 4.36 -3.83
CA ASP A 80 42.85 4.57 -3.04
C ASP A 80 44.08 4.82 -3.90
N LEU A 81 44.14 4.20 -5.09
CA LEU A 81 45.19 4.44 -6.09
C LEU A 81 44.89 5.65 -6.97
N ALA A 82 43.61 5.97 -7.22
CA ALA A 82 43.22 7.12 -8.04
C ALA A 82 43.54 8.46 -7.37
N VAL A 83 43.22 8.60 -6.08
CA VAL A 83 43.38 9.85 -5.30
C VAL A 83 44.74 10.52 -5.47
N PRO A 84 45.91 9.88 -5.24
CA PRO A 84 47.20 10.58 -5.30
C PRO A 84 47.57 11.11 -6.70
N PHE A 85 47.09 10.51 -7.79
CA PHE A 85 47.30 11.06 -9.14
C PHE A 85 46.35 12.22 -9.42
N LEU A 86 45.09 12.13 -8.98
CA LEU A 86 44.09 13.19 -9.11
C LEU A 86 44.42 14.41 -8.22
N GLU A 87 44.99 14.21 -7.03
CA GLU A 87 45.52 15.27 -6.17
C GLU A 87 46.67 16.03 -6.87
N LYS A 88 47.61 15.32 -7.51
CA LYS A 88 48.68 15.93 -8.31
C LYS A 88 48.13 16.69 -9.53
N ALA A 89 47.22 16.07 -10.30
CA ALA A 89 46.58 16.72 -11.44
C ALA A 89 45.87 18.01 -11.01
N ARG A 90 45.14 17.99 -9.89
CA ARG A 90 44.44 19.14 -9.32
C ARG A 90 45.40 20.23 -8.81
N ALA A 91 46.58 19.85 -8.31
CA ALA A 91 47.59 20.82 -7.90
C ALA A 91 48.22 21.57 -9.09
N LYS A 92 48.25 20.96 -10.29
CA LYS A 92 48.70 21.60 -11.54
C LYS A 92 47.59 22.37 -12.26
N ALA A 93 46.37 21.85 -12.23
CA ALA A 93 45.18 22.43 -12.85
C ALA A 93 44.05 22.66 -11.82
N PRO A 94 44.18 23.68 -10.94
CA PRO A 94 43.29 23.88 -9.79
C PRO A 94 41.87 24.33 -10.15
N THR A 95 41.64 24.78 -11.39
CA THR A 95 40.34 25.24 -11.90
C THR A 95 39.64 24.25 -12.84
N ASP A 96 40.29 23.14 -13.20
CA ASP A 96 39.73 22.19 -14.16
C ASP A 96 38.51 21.43 -13.59
N PRO A 97 37.34 21.46 -14.24
CA PRO A 97 36.13 20.85 -13.70
C PRO A 97 36.14 19.32 -13.78
N ALA A 98 36.80 18.71 -14.77
CA ALA A 98 36.85 17.26 -14.94
C ALA A 98 37.77 16.60 -13.91
N ILE A 99 38.97 17.17 -13.70
CA ILE A 99 39.91 16.77 -12.66
C ILE A 99 39.28 16.97 -11.28
N GLY A 100 38.61 18.11 -11.06
CA GLY A 100 37.88 18.39 -9.82
C GLY A 100 36.77 17.37 -9.56
N PHE A 101 35.96 17.05 -10.57
CA PHE A 101 34.88 16.09 -10.45
C PHE A 101 35.41 14.69 -10.12
N GLN A 102 36.37 14.17 -10.89
CA GLN A 102 36.95 12.84 -10.66
C GLN A 102 37.64 12.73 -9.29
N LEU A 103 38.36 13.76 -8.84
CA LEU A 103 38.93 13.79 -7.48
C LEU A 103 37.83 13.75 -6.40
N GLY A 104 36.75 14.50 -6.59
CA GLY A 104 35.58 14.48 -5.72
C GLY A 104 34.88 13.11 -5.67
N LEU A 105 34.73 12.45 -6.81
CA LEU A 105 34.20 11.08 -6.90
C LEU A 105 35.12 10.06 -6.20
N ALA A 106 36.44 10.18 -6.36
CA ALA A 106 37.41 9.31 -5.70
C ALA A 106 37.37 9.47 -4.16
N TYR A 107 37.22 10.69 -3.64
CA TYR A 107 36.96 10.92 -2.22
C TYR A 107 35.61 10.36 -1.78
N PHE A 108 34.54 10.55 -2.56
CA PHE A 108 33.20 10.08 -2.26
C PHE A 108 33.14 8.55 -2.15
N ALA A 109 33.80 7.84 -3.08
CA ALA A 109 33.93 6.38 -3.06
C ALA A 109 34.68 5.86 -1.81
N ARG A 110 35.65 6.64 -1.29
CA ARG A 110 36.35 6.37 -0.02
C ARG A 110 35.60 6.89 1.22
N GLN A 111 34.36 7.36 1.07
CA GLN A 111 33.55 8.00 2.11
C GLN A 111 34.21 9.24 2.77
N GLN A 112 35.20 9.85 2.12
CA GLN A 112 35.93 11.04 2.59
C GLN A 112 35.13 12.31 2.27
N TYR A 113 33.89 12.36 2.76
CA TYR A 113 32.90 13.39 2.40
C TYR A 113 33.37 14.82 2.70
N ASP A 114 34.13 15.03 3.77
CA ASP A 114 34.71 16.33 4.14
C ASP A 114 35.77 16.82 3.14
N ARG A 115 36.41 15.91 2.39
CA ARG A 115 37.32 16.22 1.28
C ARG A 115 36.57 16.34 -0.05
N ALA A 116 35.52 15.52 -0.24
CA ALA A 116 34.69 15.53 -1.45
C ALA A 116 33.88 16.83 -1.60
N GLY A 117 33.25 17.31 -0.53
CA GLY A 117 32.37 18.48 -0.51
C GLY A 117 32.99 19.73 -1.12
N PRO A 118 34.08 20.28 -0.55
CA PRO A 118 34.68 21.52 -1.05
C PRO A 118 35.13 21.45 -2.52
N VAL A 119 35.54 20.27 -3.00
CA VAL A 119 35.94 20.08 -4.40
C VAL A 119 34.73 20.01 -5.33
N LEU A 120 33.72 19.22 -4.97
CA LEU A 120 32.51 19.04 -5.78
C LEU A 120 31.64 20.31 -5.82
N GLU A 121 31.52 21.03 -4.70
CA GLU A 121 30.81 22.32 -4.68
C GLU A 121 31.51 23.40 -5.52
N ALA A 122 32.84 23.41 -5.53
CA ALA A 122 33.61 24.33 -6.39
C ALA A 122 33.35 24.06 -7.88
N VAL A 123 33.30 22.79 -8.30
CA VAL A 123 32.95 22.42 -9.69
C VAL A 123 31.47 22.71 -9.98
N PHE A 124 30.56 22.43 -9.06
CA PHE A 124 29.12 22.69 -9.25
C PHE A 124 28.80 24.19 -9.37
N LYS A 125 29.61 25.05 -8.74
CA LYS A 125 29.49 26.51 -8.89
C LYS A 125 29.83 27.00 -10.31
N THR A 126 30.69 26.31 -11.05
CA THR A 126 31.08 26.69 -12.43
C THR A 126 30.37 25.87 -13.50
N ASN A 127 30.03 24.61 -13.21
CA ASN A 127 29.49 23.63 -14.15
C ASN A 127 28.31 22.85 -13.52
N PRO A 128 27.21 23.52 -13.12
CA PRO A 128 26.12 22.88 -12.36
C PRO A 128 25.37 21.79 -13.14
N GLU A 129 25.42 21.83 -14.47
CA GLU A 129 24.80 20.83 -15.36
C GLU A 129 25.73 19.66 -15.74
N LEU A 130 26.93 19.55 -15.14
CA LEU A 130 27.85 18.43 -15.38
C LEU A 130 27.18 17.11 -14.97
N ASP A 131 27.26 16.10 -15.85
CA ASP A 131 26.48 14.87 -15.68
C ASP A 131 26.84 14.13 -14.38
N GLY A 132 25.80 13.78 -13.62
CA GLY A 132 25.89 13.17 -12.29
C GLY A 132 26.29 14.13 -11.16
N LEU A 133 26.89 15.29 -11.40
CA LEU A 133 27.47 16.15 -10.35
C LEU A 133 26.44 16.62 -9.31
N GLY A 134 25.25 17.02 -9.77
CA GLY A 134 24.18 17.50 -8.87
C GLY A 134 23.67 16.44 -7.89
N TYR A 135 23.79 15.14 -8.22
CA TYR A 135 23.54 14.05 -7.26
C TYR A 135 24.52 14.09 -6.10
N TYR A 136 25.83 14.11 -6.38
CA TYR A 136 26.85 14.05 -5.34
C TYR A 136 26.82 15.30 -4.44
N VAL A 137 26.66 16.49 -5.01
CA VAL A 137 26.49 17.73 -4.23
C VAL A 137 25.18 17.72 -3.43
N GLY A 138 24.07 17.28 -4.03
CA GLY A 138 22.78 17.18 -3.33
C GLY A 138 22.81 16.20 -2.16
N PHE A 139 23.45 15.04 -2.34
CA PHE A 139 23.65 14.05 -1.27
C PHE A 139 24.51 14.59 -0.12
N LEU A 140 25.59 15.33 -0.43
CA LEU A 140 26.45 15.93 0.58
C LEU A 140 25.71 17.00 1.40
N ARG A 141 24.91 17.84 0.74
CA ARG A 141 24.03 18.82 1.42
C ARG A 141 22.93 18.13 2.25
N TYR A 142 22.35 17.04 1.73
CA TYR A 142 21.39 16.21 2.47
C TYR A 142 22.02 15.65 3.77
N ARG A 143 23.26 15.13 3.71
CA ARG A 143 24.02 14.71 4.90
C ARG A 143 24.32 15.86 5.86
N ALA A 144 24.59 17.06 5.34
CA ALA A 144 24.75 18.29 6.12
C ALA A 144 23.42 18.87 6.66
N LYS A 145 22.27 18.20 6.38
CA LYS A 145 20.91 18.63 6.73
C LYS A 145 20.42 19.91 6.03
N ASP A 146 21.14 20.39 5.01
CA ASP A 146 20.63 21.42 4.09
C ASP A 146 19.73 20.76 3.03
N TYR A 147 18.53 20.38 3.43
CA TYR A 147 17.55 19.75 2.54
C TYR A 147 17.08 20.67 1.41
N ARG A 148 17.20 22.00 1.56
CA ARG A 148 16.81 22.99 0.54
C ARG A 148 17.88 23.14 -0.53
N GLY A 149 19.14 23.34 -0.15
CA GLY A 149 20.26 23.36 -1.10
C GLY A 149 20.57 22.00 -1.70
N ALA A 150 20.20 20.89 -1.03
CA ALA A 150 20.18 19.56 -1.60
C ALA A 150 19.18 19.45 -2.77
N LEU A 151 17.92 19.84 -2.54
CA LEU A 151 16.89 19.86 -3.60
C LEU A 151 17.22 20.82 -4.74
N ALA A 152 17.90 21.93 -4.47
CA ALA A 152 18.43 22.79 -5.53
C ALA A 152 19.46 22.05 -6.39
N ALA A 153 20.46 21.40 -5.78
CA ALA A 153 21.47 20.64 -6.51
C ALA A 153 20.89 19.44 -7.31
N PHE A 154 19.96 18.69 -6.72
CA PHE A 154 19.25 17.60 -7.40
C PHE A 154 18.39 18.08 -8.59
N ARG A 155 17.88 19.33 -8.57
CA ARG A 155 17.05 19.90 -9.64
C ARG A 155 17.86 20.56 -10.76
N THR A 156 19.04 21.08 -10.48
CA THR A 156 19.93 21.68 -11.50
C THR A 156 20.87 20.66 -12.15
N GLY A 157 21.24 19.61 -11.42
CA GLY A 157 22.05 18.52 -11.97
C GLY A 157 21.33 17.76 -13.08
N ARG A 158 22.08 17.39 -14.12
CA ARG A 158 21.66 16.41 -15.12
C ARG A 158 22.30 15.07 -14.79
N ALA A 159 21.66 13.97 -15.16
CA ALA A 159 22.21 12.62 -15.02
C ALA A 159 21.71 11.75 -16.17
N SER A 160 22.65 11.24 -16.96
CA SER A 160 22.39 10.35 -18.10
C SER A 160 22.38 8.88 -17.67
N ASP A 161 22.99 8.57 -16.52
CA ASP A 161 22.96 7.28 -15.84
C ASP A 161 21.62 7.08 -15.10
N PRO A 162 20.82 6.03 -15.43
CA PRO A 162 19.54 5.74 -14.76
C PRO A 162 19.66 5.42 -13.27
N GLU A 163 20.77 4.85 -12.78
CA GLU A 163 20.98 4.58 -11.35
C GLU A 163 21.21 5.89 -10.59
N ILE A 164 22.04 6.78 -11.13
CA ILE A 164 22.26 8.12 -10.55
C ILE A 164 20.97 8.95 -10.59
N LEU A 165 20.16 8.84 -11.66
CA LEU A 165 18.87 9.49 -11.74
C LEU A 165 17.87 8.91 -10.72
N GLN A 166 17.82 7.60 -10.53
CA GLN A 166 17.00 6.96 -9.49
C GLN A 166 17.42 7.40 -8.09
N LEU A 167 18.73 7.41 -7.79
CA LEU A 167 19.27 7.89 -6.52
C LEU A 167 18.90 9.37 -6.28
N THR A 168 19.02 10.21 -7.31
CA THR A 168 18.63 11.63 -7.26
C THR A 168 17.15 11.80 -6.91
N ARG A 169 16.26 11.00 -7.50
CA ARG A 169 14.82 10.98 -7.19
C ARG A 169 14.54 10.48 -5.77
N PHE A 170 15.21 9.41 -5.33
CA PHE A 170 15.07 8.87 -3.97
C PHE A 170 15.50 9.87 -2.89
N TYR A 171 16.68 10.48 -2.99
CA TYR A 171 17.13 11.49 -2.01
C TYR A 171 16.36 12.80 -2.11
N SER A 172 15.82 13.16 -3.29
CA SER A 172 14.86 14.26 -3.42
C SER A 172 13.57 13.99 -2.64
N SER A 173 13.04 12.77 -2.73
CA SER A 173 11.87 12.36 -1.93
C SER A 173 12.13 12.47 -0.43
N LEU A 174 13.26 11.95 0.06
CA LEU A 174 13.66 12.05 1.46
C LEU A 174 13.76 13.52 1.93
N ALA A 175 14.41 14.38 1.14
CA ALA A 175 14.52 15.81 1.45
C ALA A 175 13.15 16.51 1.51
N LEU A 176 12.24 16.18 0.59
CA LEU A 176 10.87 16.72 0.56
C LEU A 176 10.01 16.22 1.73
N ALA A 177 10.17 14.95 2.13
CA ALA A 177 9.47 14.37 3.27
C ALA A 177 9.89 15.08 4.58
N ILE A 178 11.19 15.29 4.79
CA ILE A 178 11.72 16.00 5.97
C ILE A 178 11.30 17.49 5.97
N LEU A 179 11.13 18.10 4.79
CA LEU A 179 10.62 19.47 4.64
C LEU A 179 9.09 19.60 4.75
N GLY A 180 8.36 18.52 5.06
CA GLY A 180 6.90 18.56 5.21
C GLY A 180 6.13 18.71 3.89
N LEU A 181 6.68 18.19 2.78
CA LEU A 181 6.10 18.27 1.44
C LEU A 181 5.70 16.88 0.91
N PRO A 182 4.83 16.11 1.60
CA PRO A 182 4.59 14.69 1.32
C PRO A 182 4.02 14.44 -0.09
N THR A 183 3.20 15.37 -0.62
CA THR A 183 2.68 15.25 -2.00
C THR A 183 3.80 15.31 -3.05
N GLN A 184 4.84 16.13 -2.84
CA GLN A 184 6.00 16.18 -3.75
C GLN A 184 6.91 14.97 -3.51
N ALA A 185 7.14 14.60 -2.25
CA ALA A 185 7.93 13.43 -1.89
C ALA A 185 7.39 12.13 -2.52
N ALA A 186 6.06 11.94 -2.52
CA ALA A 186 5.39 10.83 -3.18
C ALA A 186 5.68 10.78 -4.69
N ALA A 187 5.63 11.93 -5.38
CA ALA A 187 5.88 12.00 -6.82
C ALA A 187 7.34 11.68 -7.19
N GLU A 188 8.31 12.09 -6.36
CA GLU A 188 9.73 11.78 -6.57
C GLU A 188 10.04 10.30 -6.34
N VAL A 189 9.51 9.67 -5.27
CA VAL A 189 9.75 8.23 -5.02
C VAL A 189 9.04 7.32 -6.02
N GLU A 190 7.86 7.71 -6.50
CA GLU A 190 7.19 7.06 -7.62
C GLU A 190 8.03 7.09 -8.91
N GLN A 191 8.76 8.19 -9.17
CA GLN A 191 9.70 8.24 -10.29
C GLN A 191 10.93 7.36 -10.04
N ALA A 192 11.47 7.35 -8.82
CA ALA A 192 12.61 6.48 -8.46
C ALA A 192 12.28 4.99 -8.71
N LEU A 193 11.10 4.53 -8.31
CA LEU A 193 10.66 3.13 -8.49
C LEU A 193 10.50 2.72 -9.97
N ARG A 194 10.25 3.67 -10.88
CA ARG A 194 10.05 3.41 -12.32
C ARG A 194 11.36 3.36 -13.11
N LEU A 195 12.43 3.99 -12.63
CA LEU A 195 13.68 4.19 -13.38
C LEU A 195 14.57 2.95 -13.46
N ALA A 196 14.74 2.24 -12.34
CA ALA A 196 15.50 0.99 -12.29
C ALA A 196 14.85 0.01 -11.28
N PRO A 197 13.79 -0.72 -11.69
CA PRO A 197 13.13 -1.70 -10.84
C PRO A 197 14.07 -2.84 -10.44
N GLY A 198 14.08 -3.21 -9.16
CA GLY A 198 14.92 -4.29 -8.63
C GLY A 198 16.35 -3.87 -8.24
N SER A 199 16.68 -2.58 -8.30
CA SER A 199 17.93 -2.05 -7.73
C SER A 199 17.95 -2.15 -6.20
N ALA A 200 19.14 -1.99 -5.59
CA ALA A 200 19.31 -1.90 -4.14
C ALA A 200 18.51 -0.75 -3.48
N VAL A 201 18.05 0.23 -4.26
CA VAL A 201 17.24 1.38 -3.79
C VAL A 201 15.74 1.06 -3.80
N THR A 202 15.29 0.01 -4.51
CA THR A 202 13.86 -0.31 -4.71
C THR A 202 13.14 -0.54 -3.38
N GLY A 203 13.56 -1.51 -2.56
CA GLY A 203 12.91 -1.77 -1.26
C GLY A 203 12.91 -0.58 -0.28
N PRO A 204 14.02 0.17 -0.14
CA PRO A 204 14.03 1.46 0.57
C PRO A 204 13.02 2.50 0.02
N ALA A 205 12.87 2.57 -1.31
CA ALA A 205 11.92 3.48 -1.96
C ALA A 205 10.46 3.03 -1.77
N GLU A 206 10.17 1.73 -1.77
CA GLU A 206 8.83 1.21 -1.46
C GLU A 206 8.41 1.56 -0.03
N ARG A 207 9.25 1.29 0.97
CA ARG A 207 8.97 1.67 2.36
C ARG A 207 8.78 3.19 2.54
N LEU A 208 9.53 4.00 1.79
CA LEU A 208 9.37 5.46 1.80
C LEU A 208 8.04 5.89 1.16
N ARG A 209 7.68 5.34 0.00
CA ARG A 209 6.36 5.53 -0.63
C ARG A 209 5.24 5.22 0.36
N ASP A 210 5.29 4.05 0.99
CA ASP A 210 4.21 3.57 1.85
C ASP A 210 4.10 4.38 3.15
N THR A 211 5.23 4.83 3.70
CA THR A 211 5.26 5.80 4.82
C THR A 211 4.61 7.14 4.42
N ILE A 212 4.91 7.67 3.23
CA ILE A 212 4.33 8.93 2.73
C ILE A 212 2.84 8.77 2.42
N VAL A 213 2.41 7.64 1.84
CA VAL A 213 1.00 7.33 1.58
C VAL A 213 0.23 7.23 2.90
N ALA A 214 0.75 6.53 3.90
CA ALA A 214 0.15 6.44 5.23
C ALA A 214 0.06 7.82 5.92
N ALA A 215 1.07 8.68 5.77
CA ALA A 215 1.03 10.05 6.28
C ALA A 215 -0.08 10.88 5.59
N ARG A 216 -0.20 10.82 4.26
CA ARG A 216 -1.25 11.54 3.51
C ARG A 216 -2.65 10.98 3.76
N ALA A 217 -2.78 9.70 4.06
CA ALA A 217 -4.04 9.11 4.51
C ALA A 217 -4.46 9.68 5.88
N ARG A 218 -3.52 9.89 6.82
CA ARG A 218 -3.77 10.53 8.12
C ARG A 218 -4.15 12.02 8.03
N GLU A 219 -3.85 12.70 6.92
CA GLU A 219 -4.32 14.06 6.65
C GLU A 219 -5.79 14.08 6.18
N ARG A 220 -6.29 13.01 5.54
CA ARG A 220 -7.69 12.92 5.08
C ARG A 220 -8.63 12.75 6.28
N ARG A 221 -9.63 13.62 6.35
CA ARG A 221 -10.71 13.53 7.35
C ARG A 221 -11.92 12.77 6.84
N LEU A 222 -12.24 12.89 5.56
CA LEU A 222 -13.27 12.10 4.88
C LEU A 222 -12.63 10.85 4.28
N ALA A 223 -13.20 9.70 4.58
CA ALA A 223 -13.06 8.46 3.80
C ALA A 223 -14.39 8.15 3.12
N LEU A 224 -14.34 7.60 1.90
CA LEU A 224 -15.54 7.20 1.15
C LEU A 224 -15.27 5.87 0.43
N ASP A 225 -16.14 4.89 0.61
CA ASP A 225 -16.14 3.57 -0.04
C ASP A 225 -17.45 3.40 -0.80
N VAL A 226 -17.38 3.07 -2.09
CA VAL A 226 -18.53 2.84 -2.97
C VAL A 226 -18.40 1.46 -3.59
N ARG A 227 -19.49 0.69 -3.59
CA ARG A 227 -19.55 -0.70 -4.06
C ARG A 227 -20.70 -0.90 -5.03
N VAL A 228 -20.42 -1.57 -6.13
CA VAL A 228 -21.41 -2.05 -7.11
C VAL A 228 -21.07 -3.50 -7.42
N GLY A 229 -22.06 -4.38 -7.45
CA GLY A 229 -21.80 -5.79 -7.74
C GLY A 229 -23.01 -6.56 -8.26
N LEU A 230 -22.74 -7.78 -8.69
CA LEU A 230 -23.72 -8.81 -8.99
C LEU A 230 -23.67 -9.88 -7.89
N THR A 231 -24.81 -10.50 -7.62
CA THR A 231 -24.98 -11.60 -6.68
C THR A 231 -25.79 -12.73 -7.30
N TYR A 232 -25.54 -13.96 -6.86
CA TYR A 232 -26.41 -15.12 -7.01
C TYR A 232 -26.54 -15.80 -5.65
N ASP A 233 -27.76 -15.97 -5.19
CA ASP A 233 -28.11 -16.59 -3.91
C ASP A 233 -29.03 -17.77 -4.20
N ASP A 234 -28.61 -18.98 -3.81
CA ASP A 234 -29.41 -20.17 -4.06
C ASP A 234 -30.58 -20.35 -3.08
N ASN A 235 -30.59 -19.65 -1.95
CA ASN A 235 -31.60 -19.80 -0.90
C ASN A 235 -31.94 -18.47 -0.20
N VAL A 236 -32.30 -17.47 -1.00
CA VAL A 236 -32.79 -16.13 -0.60
C VAL A 236 -33.88 -16.19 0.48
N ARG A 237 -34.73 -17.22 0.42
CA ARG A 237 -35.89 -17.41 1.31
C ARG A 237 -35.59 -18.21 2.57
N VAL A 238 -34.38 -18.76 2.70
CA VAL A 238 -33.97 -19.64 3.80
C VAL A 238 -34.95 -20.82 3.96
N VAL A 239 -35.24 -21.51 2.84
CA VAL A 239 -36.09 -22.71 2.86
C VAL A 239 -35.38 -23.84 3.61
N PRO A 240 -36.10 -24.63 4.45
CA PRO A 240 -35.47 -25.69 5.21
C PRO A 240 -34.98 -26.88 4.35
N SER A 241 -34.06 -27.64 4.92
CA SER A 241 -33.62 -28.95 4.44
C SER A 241 -34.81 -29.93 4.26
N PRO A 242 -34.74 -30.88 3.31
CA PRO A 242 -35.84 -31.83 3.06
C PRO A 242 -36.04 -32.89 4.16
N ASN A 243 -35.23 -32.89 5.22
CA ASN A 243 -35.11 -33.98 6.17
C ASN A 243 -35.83 -33.64 7.50
N GLY A 244 -36.89 -34.36 7.85
CA GLY A 244 -37.53 -34.19 9.15
C GLY A 244 -38.81 -35.00 9.34
N ARG A 245 -39.38 -34.90 10.54
CA ARG A 245 -40.76 -35.33 10.84
C ARG A 245 -41.75 -34.16 10.89
N GLU A 246 -41.22 -32.94 10.84
CA GLU A 246 -41.95 -31.68 10.92
C GLU A 246 -42.84 -31.43 9.69
N PRO A 247 -44.18 -31.42 9.83
CA PRO A 247 -45.09 -31.11 8.71
C PRO A 247 -44.81 -29.75 8.07
N LEU A 248 -44.46 -28.73 8.87
CA LEU A 248 -44.22 -27.37 8.38
C LEU A 248 -43.04 -27.28 7.41
N VAL A 249 -42.05 -28.18 7.49
CA VAL A 249 -40.93 -28.22 6.53
C VAL A 249 -41.42 -28.43 5.10
N ARG A 250 -42.48 -29.24 4.89
CA ARG A 250 -43.05 -29.44 3.55
C ARG A 250 -43.67 -28.16 3.00
N ASP A 251 -44.32 -27.38 3.85
CA ASP A 251 -45.15 -26.23 3.46
C ASP A 251 -44.34 -24.92 3.42
N LEU A 252 -43.22 -24.85 4.15
CA LEU A 252 -42.24 -23.76 4.07
C LEU A 252 -41.29 -23.90 2.86
N ARG A 253 -41.01 -25.13 2.40
CA ARG A 253 -40.14 -25.37 1.23
C ARG A 253 -40.86 -24.99 -0.06
N SER A 254 -40.29 -24.05 -0.79
CA SER A 254 -40.85 -23.52 -2.03
C SER A 254 -39.89 -23.72 -3.21
N PRO A 255 -40.36 -24.08 -4.43
CA PRO A 255 -39.47 -24.27 -5.58
C PRO A 255 -38.85 -22.97 -6.12
N HIS A 256 -39.38 -21.80 -5.76
CA HIS A 256 -38.69 -20.51 -5.94
C HIS A 256 -38.07 -20.07 -4.62
N HIS A 257 -36.74 -20.20 -4.53
CA HIS A 257 -35.88 -19.77 -3.42
C HIS A 257 -34.52 -19.23 -3.89
N THR A 258 -34.09 -19.54 -5.13
CA THR A 258 -32.92 -18.95 -5.80
C THR A 258 -33.22 -17.56 -6.36
N SER A 259 -32.23 -16.67 -6.44
CA SER A 259 -32.29 -15.46 -7.29
C SER A 259 -30.91 -15.07 -7.83
N VAL A 260 -30.85 -14.55 -9.06
CA VAL A 260 -29.78 -13.61 -9.45
C VAL A 260 -30.13 -12.20 -9.01
N GLY A 261 -29.13 -11.33 -8.88
CA GLY A 261 -29.36 -9.98 -8.38
C GLY A 261 -28.18 -9.02 -8.50
N GLU A 262 -28.44 -7.78 -8.10
CA GLU A 262 -27.47 -6.70 -8.00
C GLU A 262 -27.29 -6.30 -6.52
N LEU A 263 -26.14 -5.71 -6.21
CA LEU A 263 -25.91 -5.04 -4.92
C LEU A 263 -25.28 -3.66 -5.13
N PHE A 264 -25.65 -2.74 -4.26
CA PHE A 264 -25.08 -1.40 -4.17
C PHE A 264 -24.77 -1.07 -2.71
N GLY A 265 -23.67 -0.37 -2.48
CA GLY A 265 -23.38 0.20 -1.17
C GLY A 265 -22.54 1.46 -1.26
N VAL A 266 -22.74 2.37 -0.30
CA VAL A 266 -21.89 3.53 -0.09
C VAL A 266 -21.69 3.75 1.40
N ARG A 267 -20.44 3.95 1.81
CA ARG A 267 -20.05 4.27 3.18
C ARG A 267 -19.18 5.51 3.19
N ALA A 268 -19.55 6.51 3.98
CA ALA A 268 -18.76 7.72 4.22
C ALA A 268 -18.47 7.86 5.72
N ASP A 269 -17.21 8.11 6.08
CA ASP A 269 -16.77 8.36 7.45
C ASP A 269 -16.01 9.68 7.51
N TYR A 270 -16.35 10.55 8.46
CA TYR A 270 -15.73 11.86 8.63
C TYR A 270 -15.17 12.07 10.05
N ALA A 271 -13.84 12.13 10.15
CA ALA A 271 -13.09 12.50 11.34
C ALA A 271 -13.23 14.01 11.63
N TRP A 272 -14.32 14.36 12.32
CA TRP A 272 -14.64 15.74 12.69
C TRP A 272 -13.67 16.29 13.74
N TRP A 273 -13.18 15.43 14.65
CA TRP A 273 -12.16 15.77 15.64
C TRP A 273 -11.00 14.77 15.60
N ARG A 274 -9.76 15.26 15.55
CA ARG A 274 -8.53 14.45 15.52
C ARG A 274 -7.40 15.22 16.21
N THR A 275 -6.67 14.54 17.09
CA THR A 275 -5.42 14.98 17.72
C THR A 275 -4.36 13.88 17.52
N GLU A 276 -3.25 13.93 18.25
CA GLU A 276 -2.24 12.86 18.24
C GLU A 276 -2.81 11.57 18.85
N ASP A 277 -3.31 11.64 20.09
CA ASP A 277 -3.88 10.50 20.81
C ASP A 277 -5.33 10.18 20.43
N TRP A 278 -6.15 11.19 20.16
CA TRP A 278 -7.61 11.01 20.04
C TRP A 278 -8.12 11.21 18.62
N GLU A 279 -9.17 10.46 18.28
CA GLU A 279 -9.95 10.66 17.06
C GLU A 279 -11.43 10.41 17.35
N SER A 280 -12.30 11.27 16.81
CA SER A 280 -13.73 11.00 16.77
C SER A 280 -14.26 11.24 15.36
N SER A 281 -15.04 10.27 14.91
CA SER A 281 -15.59 10.20 13.56
C SER A 281 -17.08 9.97 13.61
N ILE A 282 -17.81 10.60 12.70
CA ILE A 282 -19.21 10.31 12.40
C ILE A 282 -19.27 9.70 11.00
N GLY A 283 -20.06 8.64 10.83
CA GLY A 283 -20.16 7.94 9.56
C GLY A 283 -21.58 7.50 9.24
N TYR A 284 -21.82 7.30 7.95
CA TYR A 284 -23.08 6.78 7.43
C TYR A 284 -22.76 5.74 6.37
N ALA A 285 -23.41 4.58 6.46
CA ALA A 285 -23.41 3.58 5.41
C ALA A 285 -24.84 3.31 4.94
N PHE A 286 -24.95 3.07 3.64
CA PHE A 286 -26.15 2.60 2.95
C PHE A 286 -25.79 1.35 2.17
N PHE A 287 -26.64 0.33 2.22
CA PHE A 287 -26.48 -0.90 1.46
C PHE A 287 -27.84 -1.42 0.98
N THR A 288 -27.87 -2.00 -0.22
CA THR A 288 -29.08 -2.62 -0.74
C THR A 288 -28.78 -3.78 -1.69
N THR A 289 -29.67 -4.77 -1.70
CA THR A 289 -29.70 -5.88 -2.67
C THR A 289 -30.98 -5.84 -3.49
N TYR A 290 -30.87 -6.13 -4.78
CA TYR A 290 -32.00 -6.32 -5.67
C TYR A 290 -31.99 -7.76 -6.18
N ASN A 291 -32.91 -8.60 -5.69
CA ASN A 291 -33.10 -9.98 -6.09
C ASN A 291 -34.13 -10.01 -7.23
N ASN A 292 -33.68 -10.20 -8.47
CA ASN A 292 -34.52 -10.10 -9.67
C ASN A 292 -35.72 -11.07 -9.65
N ASP A 293 -35.52 -12.29 -9.13
CA ASP A 293 -36.55 -13.33 -9.08
C ASP A 293 -37.41 -13.25 -7.79
N LEU A 294 -36.94 -12.54 -6.76
CA LEU A 294 -37.50 -12.53 -5.41
C LEU A 294 -37.47 -11.12 -4.75
N PRO A 295 -38.05 -10.07 -5.38
CA PRO A 295 -37.89 -8.68 -4.93
C PRO A 295 -38.43 -8.37 -3.52
N LYS A 296 -39.30 -9.23 -2.97
CA LYS A 296 -39.78 -9.15 -1.58
C LYS A 296 -38.69 -9.37 -0.52
N PHE A 297 -37.54 -9.90 -0.94
CA PHE A 297 -36.38 -10.18 -0.09
C PHE A 297 -35.23 -9.19 -0.36
N ASN A 298 -35.52 -8.08 -1.07
CA ASN A 298 -34.59 -6.98 -1.27
C ASN A 298 -34.28 -6.31 0.07
N VAL A 299 -33.00 -6.31 0.45
CA VAL A 299 -32.53 -5.69 1.68
C VAL A 299 -32.32 -4.19 1.44
N LEU A 300 -32.69 -3.38 2.42
CA LEU A 300 -32.40 -1.95 2.47
C LEU A 300 -31.84 -1.60 3.85
N ASP A 301 -30.55 -1.26 3.93
CA ASP A 301 -29.82 -1.01 5.18
C ASP A 301 -29.34 0.46 5.24
N HIS A 302 -29.60 1.09 6.38
CA HIS A 302 -29.22 2.46 6.72
C HIS A 302 -28.54 2.48 8.09
N LEU A 303 -27.20 2.58 8.11
CA LEU A 303 -26.37 2.52 9.31
C LEU A 303 -25.72 3.88 9.60
N LEU A 304 -26.25 4.61 10.57
CA LEU A 304 -25.61 5.80 11.15
C LEU A 304 -24.68 5.36 12.29
N ASN A 305 -23.42 5.81 12.29
CA ASN A 305 -22.45 5.47 13.33
C ASN A 305 -21.65 6.68 13.83
N GLY A 306 -21.20 6.59 15.07
CA GLY A 306 -20.28 7.55 15.69
C GLY A 306 -19.26 6.82 16.54
N SER A 307 -17.99 7.23 16.49
CA SER A 307 -16.90 6.59 17.20
C SER A 307 -15.99 7.59 17.92
N LEU A 308 -15.34 7.11 18.98
CA LEU A 308 -14.32 7.81 19.75
C LEU A 308 -13.18 6.81 20.01
N VAL A 309 -12.03 7.05 19.40
CA VAL A 309 -10.82 6.22 19.51
C VAL A 309 -9.76 7.00 20.28
N ARG A 310 -9.09 6.30 21.19
CA ARG A 310 -7.92 6.78 21.93
C ARG A 310 -6.75 5.83 21.73
N LYS A 311 -5.64 6.34 21.20
CA LYS A 311 -4.33 5.70 21.18
C LYS A 311 -3.66 5.85 22.55
N LEU A 312 -2.89 4.85 22.95
CA LEU A 312 -2.17 4.80 24.23
C LEU A 312 -1.05 3.76 24.16
N ALA A 313 -0.28 3.61 25.24
CA ALA A 313 0.70 2.54 25.39
C ALA A 313 0.35 1.66 26.60
N LEU A 314 0.37 0.34 26.41
CA LEU A 314 0.30 -0.66 27.48
C LEU A 314 1.73 -1.12 27.79
N GLY A 315 2.38 -0.40 28.71
CA GLY A 315 3.82 -0.53 28.90
C GLY A 315 4.58 -0.05 27.66
N SER A 316 5.32 -0.95 27.01
CA SER A 316 6.02 -0.70 25.75
C SER A 316 5.15 -0.94 24.50
N TYR A 317 3.97 -1.55 24.64
CA TYR A 317 3.16 -1.97 23.49
C TYR A 317 2.20 -0.87 23.02
N PRO A 318 2.21 -0.50 21.73
CA PRO A 318 1.19 0.38 21.17
C PRO A 318 -0.20 -0.23 21.33
N ALA A 319 -1.16 0.59 21.76
CA ALA A 319 -2.53 0.15 21.99
C ALA A 319 -3.54 1.23 21.60
N GLN A 320 -4.79 0.84 21.46
CA GLN A 320 -5.92 1.75 21.32
C GLN A 320 -7.15 1.20 22.05
N VAL A 321 -8.01 2.11 22.51
CA VAL A 321 -9.37 1.82 23.00
C VAL A 321 -10.36 2.61 22.16
N ALA A 322 -11.45 1.97 21.75
CA ALA A 322 -12.49 2.57 20.93
C ALA A 322 -13.87 2.34 21.54
N LEU A 323 -14.64 3.41 21.67
CA LEU A 323 -16.07 3.38 21.93
C LEU A 323 -16.79 3.72 20.61
N GLN A 324 -17.76 2.91 20.21
CA GLN A 324 -18.60 3.13 19.05
C GLN A 324 -20.07 3.02 19.43
N TYR A 325 -20.88 3.92 18.88
CA TYR A 325 -22.34 3.83 18.83
C TYR A 325 -22.78 3.69 17.38
N SER A 326 -23.83 2.92 17.11
CA SER A 326 -24.53 2.95 15.83
C SER A 326 -26.01 2.68 15.95
N TYR A 327 -26.78 3.38 15.11
CA TYR A 327 -28.19 3.14 14.84
C TYR A 327 -28.31 2.53 13.45
N GLU A 328 -28.96 1.38 13.37
CA GLU A 328 -29.19 0.61 12.14
C GLU A 328 -30.70 0.52 11.91
N TRP A 329 -31.16 0.97 10.76
CA TRP A 329 -32.52 0.72 10.25
C TRP A 329 -32.39 -0.24 9.07
N LEU A 330 -33.10 -1.36 9.15
CA LEU A 330 -33.06 -2.45 8.18
C LEU A 330 -34.49 -2.73 7.71
N GLY A 331 -34.69 -2.64 6.39
CA GLY A 331 -35.96 -2.90 5.72
C GLY A 331 -35.91 -4.06 4.73
N LEU A 332 -37.09 -4.59 4.41
CA LEU A 332 -37.32 -5.61 3.38
C LEU A 332 -38.45 -5.12 2.47
N GLU A 333 -38.27 -5.20 1.14
CA GLU A 333 -39.19 -4.64 0.13
C GLU A 333 -39.41 -3.11 0.23
N GLY A 334 -38.74 -2.43 1.18
CA GLY A 334 -38.89 -1.00 1.49
C GLY A 334 -39.68 -0.74 2.78
N ASP A 335 -40.38 -1.74 3.32
CA ASP A 335 -40.98 -1.69 4.65
C ASP A 335 -39.91 -1.93 5.74
N GLU A 336 -40.14 -1.39 6.94
CA GLU A 336 -39.28 -1.63 8.10
C GLU A 336 -39.32 -3.11 8.51
N PHE A 337 -38.17 -3.68 8.88
CA PHE A 337 -38.05 -5.06 9.34
C PHE A 337 -37.37 -5.17 10.72
N LEU A 338 -36.35 -4.35 10.97
CA LEU A 338 -35.60 -4.31 12.22
C LEU A 338 -34.96 -2.92 12.42
N THR A 339 -35.12 -2.33 13.59
CA THR A 339 -34.24 -1.25 14.05
C THR A 339 -33.37 -1.71 15.22
N ARG A 340 -32.20 -1.08 15.37
CA ARG A 340 -31.19 -1.58 16.32
C ARG A 340 -30.26 -0.47 16.82
N ASN A 341 -30.18 -0.32 18.14
CA ASN A 341 -29.19 0.54 18.81
C ASN A 341 -28.02 -0.33 19.29
N THR A 342 -26.80 -0.04 18.83
CA THR A 342 -25.60 -0.84 19.17
C THR A 342 -24.54 0.03 19.84
N VAL A 343 -23.97 -0.46 20.95
CA VAL A 343 -22.80 0.12 21.63
C VAL A 343 -21.69 -0.93 21.65
N VAL A 344 -20.51 -0.58 21.13
CA VAL A 344 -19.30 -1.42 21.18
C VAL A 344 -18.22 -0.69 21.96
N LEU A 345 -17.68 -1.36 22.98
CA LEU A 345 -16.41 -0.99 23.61
C LEU A 345 -15.36 -2.01 23.19
N SER A 346 -14.23 -1.57 22.67
CA SER A 346 -13.13 -2.45 22.27
C SER A 346 -11.77 -1.88 22.63
N GLY A 347 -10.78 -2.77 22.77
CA GLY A 347 -9.38 -2.42 22.90
C GLY A 347 -8.55 -3.29 21.97
N ALA A 348 -7.48 -2.75 21.40
CA ALA A 348 -6.50 -3.50 20.63
C ALA A 348 -5.08 -3.17 21.08
N VAL A 349 -4.20 -4.17 21.10
CA VAL A 349 -2.79 -4.04 21.50
C VAL A 349 -1.90 -4.75 20.48
N VAL A 350 -0.77 -4.12 20.16
CA VAL A 350 0.23 -4.62 19.20
C VAL A 350 1.40 -5.21 19.98
N GLU A 351 1.42 -6.53 20.12
CA GLU A 351 2.29 -7.28 21.02
C GLU A 351 3.67 -7.57 20.38
N GLY A 352 4.19 -6.61 19.62
CA GLY A 352 5.37 -6.75 18.76
C GLY A 352 5.02 -6.72 17.27
N GLU A 353 6.00 -7.03 16.42
CA GLU A 353 5.88 -6.87 14.96
C GLU A 353 4.78 -7.76 14.35
N HIS A 354 4.68 -9.01 14.81
CA HIS A 354 3.76 -10.02 14.26
C HIS A 354 2.38 -10.04 14.94
N HIS A 355 2.32 -9.79 16.25
CA HIS A 355 1.14 -10.10 17.06
C HIS A 355 0.22 -8.87 17.23
N LEU A 356 -1.08 -9.11 17.27
CA LEU A 356 -2.11 -8.14 17.61
C LEU A 356 -3.28 -8.86 18.29
N THR A 357 -3.63 -8.45 19.50
CA THR A 357 -4.85 -8.90 20.19
C THR A 357 -5.87 -7.77 20.22
N GLN A 358 -7.10 -8.07 19.81
CA GLN A 358 -8.28 -7.22 20.04
C GLN A 358 -9.22 -7.90 21.04
N VAL A 359 -9.75 -7.13 21.98
CA VAL A 359 -10.83 -7.52 22.89
C VAL A 359 -12.02 -6.60 22.69
N PHE A 360 -13.24 -7.12 22.82
CA PHE A 360 -14.46 -6.34 22.57
C PHE A 360 -15.64 -6.81 23.42
N ALA A 361 -16.51 -5.86 23.76
CA ALA A 361 -17.81 -6.07 24.35
C ALA A 361 -18.86 -5.24 23.61
N ARG A 362 -20.03 -5.83 23.35
CA ARG A 362 -21.16 -5.23 22.65
C ARG A 362 -22.40 -5.29 23.53
N TYR A 363 -23.10 -4.18 23.66
CA TYR A 363 -24.52 -4.12 23.97
C TYR A 363 -25.29 -3.82 22.68
N GLN A 364 -26.44 -4.48 22.49
CA GLN A 364 -27.25 -4.31 21.31
C GLN A 364 -28.74 -4.48 21.65
N ASP A 365 -29.49 -3.43 21.39
CA ASP A 365 -30.94 -3.34 21.50
C ASP A 365 -31.55 -3.59 20.11
N LYS A 366 -32.67 -4.32 20.02
CA LYS A 366 -33.29 -4.75 18.76
C LYS A 366 -34.82 -4.68 18.85
N ASP A 367 -35.44 -3.94 17.95
CA ASP A 367 -36.89 -3.88 17.77
C ASP A 367 -37.25 -4.37 16.35
N PHE A 368 -37.93 -5.51 16.25
CA PHE A 368 -38.41 -6.04 14.97
C PHE A 368 -39.77 -5.45 14.62
N ALA A 369 -39.99 -5.14 13.33
CA ALA A 369 -41.28 -4.63 12.88
C ALA A 369 -42.38 -5.69 13.02
N GLU A 370 -43.40 -5.39 13.82
CA GLU A 370 -44.60 -6.22 13.92
C GLU A 370 -45.52 -5.97 12.71
N GLY A 371 -45.93 -7.06 12.06
CA GLY A 371 -46.98 -6.99 11.03
C GLY A 371 -48.36 -6.62 11.61
N ALA A 372 -49.34 -6.44 10.73
CA ALA A 372 -50.70 -5.98 11.08
C ALA A 372 -51.47 -6.86 12.11
N ALA A 373 -50.97 -8.05 12.44
CA ALA A 373 -51.38 -8.82 13.61
C ALA A 373 -50.13 -9.13 14.46
N ARG A 374 -50.14 -8.70 15.74
CA ARG A 374 -49.05 -8.96 16.67
C ARG A 374 -48.84 -10.47 16.86
N PRO A 375 -47.58 -10.96 16.89
CA PRO A 375 -47.30 -12.37 17.14
C PRO A 375 -47.69 -12.77 18.58
N PRO A 376 -47.91 -14.08 18.84
CA PRO A 376 -48.07 -14.57 20.22
C PRO A 376 -46.85 -14.20 21.05
N ARG A 377 -47.02 -13.83 22.34
CA ARG A 377 -45.93 -13.31 23.18
C ARG A 377 -44.65 -14.18 23.19
N GLN A 378 -44.75 -15.50 23.04
CA GLN A 378 -43.58 -16.39 23.01
C GLN A 378 -42.72 -16.26 21.74
N GLU A 379 -43.27 -15.68 20.67
CA GLU A 379 -42.65 -15.47 19.35
C GLU A 379 -42.11 -14.05 19.15
N ILE A 380 -42.22 -13.15 20.13
CA ILE A 380 -41.64 -11.81 20.03
C ILE A 380 -40.11 -11.92 19.95
N ARG A 381 -39.50 -11.22 18.98
CA ARG A 381 -38.07 -11.32 18.66
C ARG A 381 -37.24 -10.14 19.17
N ASP A 382 -37.91 -9.10 19.65
CA ASP A 382 -37.34 -7.89 20.24
C ASP A 382 -36.49 -8.28 21.45
N ALA A 383 -35.29 -7.70 21.58
CA ALA A 383 -34.30 -8.26 22.48
C ALA A 383 -33.14 -7.35 22.86
N ASN A 384 -32.73 -7.50 24.12
CA ASN A 384 -31.48 -6.96 24.65
C ASN A 384 -30.38 -8.03 24.53
N SER A 385 -29.46 -7.85 23.57
CA SER A 385 -28.32 -8.73 23.33
C SER A 385 -27.02 -8.17 23.93
N TYR A 386 -26.26 -9.05 24.55
CA TYR A 386 -24.93 -8.78 25.09
C TYR A 386 -23.93 -9.74 24.45
N MET A 387 -22.72 -9.28 24.15
CA MET A 387 -21.67 -10.14 23.61
C MET A 387 -20.31 -9.67 24.12
N ALA A 388 -19.40 -10.61 24.38
CA ALA A 388 -18.01 -10.32 24.73
C ALA A 388 -17.08 -11.34 24.08
N GLY A 389 -15.93 -10.89 23.58
CA GLY A 389 -14.99 -11.76 22.88
C GLY A 389 -13.61 -11.16 22.66
N PHE A 390 -12.77 -11.94 22.00
CA PHE A 390 -11.44 -11.53 21.55
C PHE A 390 -11.11 -12.10 20.17
N LEU A 391 -10.16 -11.45 19.50
CA LEU A 391 -9.57 -11.87 18.23
C LEU A 391 -8.06 -11.65 18.33
N HIS A 392 -7.27 -12.71 18.16
CA HIS A 392 -5.82 -12.62 18.02
C HIS A 392 -5.43 -12.78 16.55
N VAL A 393 -4.46 -11.97 16.09
CA VAL A 393 -3.98 -11.93 14.71
C VAL A 393 -2.45 -12.05 14.71
N VAL A 394 -1.92 -12.99 13.92
CA VAL A 394 -0.49 -13.15 13.68
C VAL A 394 -0.20 -12.78 12.23
N ARG A 395 0.68 -11.80 12.03
CA ARG A 395 0.93 -11.09 10.77
C ARG A 395 2.35 -11.34 10.28
N PHE A 396 2.53 -11.53 8.97
CA PHE A 396 3.80 -11.93 8.36
C PHE A 396 4.10 -11.11 7.09
N ALA A 397 5.40 -10.88 6.85
CA ALA A 397 5.94 -10.09 5.75
C ALA A 397 5.23 -8.73 5.58
N GLU A 398 5.39 -7.86 6.58
CA GLU A 398 4.87 -6.48 6.58
C GLU A 398 3.35 -6.45 6.32
N ASP A 399 2.61 -7.18 7.16
CA ASP A 399 1.14 -7.35 7.17
C ASP A 399 0.50 -7.90 5.87
N ARG A 400 1.29 -8.28 4.86
CA ARG A 400 0.81 -8.90 3.61
C ARG A 400 0.06 -10.21 3.82
N HIS A 401 0.46 -10.99 4.81
CA HIS A 401 -0.17 -12.27 5.15
C HIS A 401 -0.56 -12.25 6.63
N PHE A 402 -1.67 -12.87 6.98
CA PHE A 402 -2.03 -13.08 8.38
C PHE A 402 -2.81 -14.37 8.58
N VAL A 403 -2.78 -14.87 9.81
CA VAL A 403 -3.78 -15.79 10.36
C VAL A 403 -4.44 -15.12 11.55
N LYS A 404 -5.74 -15.36 11.76
CA LYS A 404 -6.50 -14.87 12.91
C LYS A 404 -7.31 -15.99 13.54
N ALA A 405 -7.48 -15.93 14.85
CA ALA A 405 -8.33 -16.83 15.62
C ALA A 405 -8.99 -16.06 16.76
N GLY A 406 -10.28 -16.31 17.01
CA GLY A 406 -11.07 -15.58 17.99
C GLY A 406 -12.17 -16.42 18.59
N TYR A 407 -12.69 -15.93 19.72
CA TYR A 407 -13.81 -16.53 20.43
C TYR A 407 -14.67 -15.41 21.03
N GLN A 408 -15.99 -15.58 20.96
CA GLN A 408 -16.96 -14.75 21.65
C GLN A 408 -18.03 -15.61 22.32
N ILE A 409 -18.60 -15.07 23.39
CA ILE A 409 -19.82 -15.54 24.03
C ILE A 409 -20.87 -14.45 23.88
N ASP A 410 -22.09 -14.86 23.54
CA ASP A 410 -23.22 -13.96 23.33
C ASP A 410 -24.47 -14.43 24.08
N TRP A 411 -25.30 -13.48 24.47
CA TRP A 411 -26.59 -13.66 25.12
C TRP A 411 -27.62 -12.87 24.33
N ASP A 412 -28.79 -13.46 24.12
CA ASP A 412 -29.90 -12.79 23.45
C ASP A 412 -31.14 -12.89 24.34
N LEU A 413 -31.44 -11.81 25.05
CA LEU A 413 -32.54 -11.75 26.01
C LEU A 413 -33.77 -11.20 25.29
N THR A 414 -34.52 -12.10 24.66
CA THR A 414 -35.70 -11.80 23.84
C THR A 414 -36.98 -11.75 24.67
N ASP A 415 -37.89 -10.86 24.32
CA ASP A 415 -39.19 -10.70 25.00
C ASP A 415 -40.09 -11.94 24.82
N GLY A 416 -39.92 -12.66 23.70
CA GLY A 416 -40.47 -13.99 23.44
C GLY A 416 -39.49 -15.12 23.76
N ARG A 417 -39.93 -16.09 24.57
CA ARG A 417 -39.08 -17.16 25.11
C ARG A 417 -38.51 -18.13 24.07
N ASN A 418 -39.13 -18.24 22.91
CA ASN A 418 -38.71 -19.22 21.89
C ASN A 418 -37.44 -18.79 21.13
N TYR A 419 -36.98 -17.56 21.38
CA TYR A 419 -35.77 -16.97 20.82
C TYR A 419 -34.68 -16.67 21.87
N GLU A 420 -34.88 -16.98 23.16
CA GLU A 420 -33.92 -16.63 24.21
C GLU A 420 -32.78 -17.67 24.27
N TYR A 421 -31.52 -17.27 23.99
CA TYR A 421 -30.37 -18.20 23.95
C TYR A 421 -29.09 -17.69 24.62
N VAL A 422 -28.17 -18.62 24.83
CA VAL A 422 -26.74 -18.34 25.03
C VAL A 422 -25.98 -18.91 23.84
N GLY A 423 -25.14 -18.09 23.22
CA GLY A 423 -24.35 -18.38 22.05
C GLY A 423 -22.86 -18.47 22.36
N HIS A 424 -22.17 -19.35 21.67
CA HIS A 424 -20.71 -19.44 21.65
C HIS A 424 -20.26 -19.43 20.19
N ARG A 425 -19.40 -18.49 19.80
CA ARG A 425 -18.83 -18.47 18.45
C ARG A 425 -17.32 -18.58 18.46
N LEU A 426 -16.82 -19.49 17.64
CA LEU A 426 -15.41 -19.65 17.30
C LEU A 426 -15.19 -19.11 15.89
N SER A 427 -14.17 -18.28 15.73
CA SER A 427 -13.84 -17.63 14.45
C SER A 427 -12.38 -17.92 14.09
N ALA A 428 -12.10 -18.28 12.85
CA ALA A 428 -10.75 -18.47 12.32
C ALA A 428 -10.66 -17.91 10.90
N GLY A 429 -9.48 -17.44 10.49
CA GLY A 429 -9.30 -16.99 9.12
C GLY A 429 -7.86 -16.68 8.73
N ALA A 430 -7.64 -16.47 7.44
CA ALA A 430 -6.33 -16.22 6.87
C ALA A 430 -6.40 -15.31 5.64
N GLN A 431 -5.32 -14.54 5.43
CA GLN A 431 -5.05 -13.82 4.19
C GLN A 431 -3.68 -14.21 3.63
N TYR A 432 -3.62 -14.43 2.32
CA TYR A 432 -2.38 -14.57 1.57
C TYR A 432 -2.34 -13.60 0.38
N THR A 433 -1.39 -12.67 0.36
CA THR A 433 -1.18 -11.74 -0.76
C THR A 433 -0.16 -12.29 -1.75
N LEU A 434 -0.61 -12.69 -2.94
CA LEU A 434 0.22 -13.25 -4.00
C LEU A 434 1.40 -12.30 -4.37
N PRO A 435 2.59 -12.83 -4.70
CA PRO A 435 3.75 -11.99 -5.06
C PRO A 435 3.52 -11.11 -6.30
N VAL A 436 2.76 -11.62 -7.28
CA VAL A 436 2.45 -10.93 -8.54
C VAL A 436 1.07 -10.31 -8.46
N GLY A 437 0.94 -9.05 -8.91
CA GLY A 437 -0.34 -8.33 -9.02
C GLY A 437 -0.99 -7.91 -7.68
N GLY A 438 -0.41 -8.27 -6.53
CA GLY A 438 -0.95 -7.91 -5.21
C GLY A 438 -2.32 -8.52 -4.89
N VAL A 439 -2.71 -9.57 -5.61
CA VAL A 439 -4.00 -10.27 -5.44
C VAL A 439 -4.05 -10.90 -4.04
N ARG A 440 -5.13 -10.63 -3.30
CA ARG A 440 -5.31 -11.13 -1.93
C ARG A 440 -6.32 -12.27 -1.93
N LEU A 441 -5.86 -13.44 -1.51
CA LEU A 441 -6.71 -14.59 -1.20
C LEU A 441 -7.07 -14.49 0.28
N LYS A 442 -8.37 -14.52 0.61
CA LYS A 442 -8.91 -14.50 1.97
C LYS A 442 -9.81 -15.70 2.18
N TYR A 443 -9.75 -16.28 3.37
CA TYR A 443 -10.69 -17.30 3.81
C TYR A 443 -11.00 -17.10 5.28
N ASP A 444 -12.29 -16.96 5.60
CA ASP A 444 -12.82 -16.84 6.95
C ASP A 444 -13.80 -17.99 7.23
N PHE A 445 -13.80 -18.48 8.47
CA PHE A 445 -14.63 -19.57 8.95
C PHE A 445 -15.13 -19.30 10.37
N ASP A 446 -16.43 -19.37 10.55
CA ASP A 446 -17.14 -19.16 11.82
C ASP A 446 -18.01 -20.36 12.16
N VAL A 447 -18.06 -20.72 13.45
CA VAL A 447 -19.00 -21.70 14.01
C VAL A 447 -19.75 -21.05 15.17
N HIS A 448 -21.06 -20.85 15.03
CA HIS A 448 -21.92 -20.31 16.09
C HIS A 448 -22.84 -21.41 16.66
N LEU A 449 -22.59 -21.78 17.91
CA LEU A 449 -23.36 -22.77 18.67
C LEU A 449 -24.35 -22.02 19.56
N ARG A 450 -25.66 -22.23 19.40
CA ARG A 450 -26.72 -21.52 20.14
C ARG A 450 -27.60 -22.48 20.93
N GLY A 451 -27.56 -22.37 22.26
CA GLY A 451 -28.41 -23.14 23.18
C GLY A 451 -29.60 -22.31 23.67
N TYR A 452 -30.81 -22.66 23.25
CA TYR A 452 -32.02 -21.94 23.63
C TYR A 452 -32.51 -22.36 25.02
N ARG A 453 -32.87 -21.36 25.84
CA ARG A 453 -33.12 -21.53 27.28
C ARG A 453 -34.42 -22.25 27.59
N HIS A 454 -35.45 -22.01 26.77
CA HIS A 454 -36.79 -22.56 26.92
C HIS A 454 -37.10 -23.61 25.86
N ALA A 455 -38.11 -24.43 26.12
CA ALA A 455 -38.66 -25.30 25.09
C ALA A 455 -39.59 -24.48 24.18
N SER A 456 -39.48 -24.64 22.85
CA SER A 456 -40.31 -23.85 21.94
C SER A 456 -41.78 -24.19 22.13
N SER A 457 -42.62 -23.19 22.38
CA SER A 457 -44.04 -23.40 22.64
C SER A 457 -44.86 -23.85 21.43
N ILE A 458 -44.30 -23.79 20.21
CA ILE A 458 -44.96 -24.19 18.96
C ILE A 458 -44.19 -25.22 18.12
N LEU A 459 -42.87 -25.36 18.32
CA LEU A 459 -42.04 -26.28 17.53
C LEU A 459 -41.34 -27.35 18.38
N PRO A 460 -41.11 -28.57 17.84
CA PRO A 460 -41.68 -29.07 16.59
C PRO A 460 -43.20 -29.21 16.69
N SER A 461 -43.93 -28.96 15.60
CA SER A 461 -45.40 -28.86 15.62
C SER A 461 -46.10 -30.18 15.95
N TYR A 462 -45.43 -31.31 15.74
CA TYR A 462 -45.87 -32.64 16.17
C TYR A 462 -45.69 -32.91 17.67
N ALA A 463 -44.92 -32.08 18.40
CA ALA A 463 -44.73 -32.18 19.84
C ALA A 463 -44.35 -30.81 20.48
N PRO A 464 -45.25 -29.80 20.46
CA PRO A 464 -44.94 -28.46 20.96
C PRO A 464 -44.58 -28.47 22.44
N GLY A 465 -43.66 -27.60 22.86
CA GLY A 465 -43.19 -27.49 24.24
C GLY A 465 -42.27 -28.62 24.72
N THR A 466 -41.98 -29.64 23.88
CA THR A 466 -41.16 -30.80 24.30
C THR A 466 -39.66 -30.64 24.06
N ARG A 467 -39.22 -29.77 23.15
CA ARG A 467 -37.80 -29.58 22.80
C ARG A 467 -37.32 -28.16 23.10
N ARG A 468 -36.16 -28.06 23.74
CA ARG A 468 -35.31 -26.86 23.69
C ARG A 468 -34.50 -26.89 22.40
N ARG A 469 -34.45 -25.76 21.70
CA ARG A 469 -33.70 -25.65 20.45
C ARG A 469 -32.19 -25.65 20.72
N VAL A 470 -31.43 -26.31 19.87
CA VAL A 470 -29.98 -26.20 19.75
C VAL A 470 -29.68 -26.05 18.28
N ASP A 471 -28.98 -24.97 17.92
CA ASP A 471 -28.56 -24.68 16.55
C ASP A 471 -27.03 -24.65 16.47
N GLU A 472 -26.48 -25.24 15.41
CA GLU A 472 -25.08 -25.19 15.02
C GLU A 472 -25.00 -24.53 13.63
N GLU A 473 -24.39 -23.36 13.54
CA GLU A 473 -24.32 -22.57 12.31
C GLU A 473 -22.86 -22.43 11.87
N TYR A 474 -22.53 -23.09 10.77
CA TYR A 474 -21.21 -23.05 10.14
C TYR A 474 -21.25 -22.04 9.00
N THR A 475 -20.32 -21.08 8.99
CA THR A 475 -20.22 -20.06 7.94
C THR A 475 -18.81 -20.04 7.37
N HIS A 476 -18.71 -20.10 6.04
CA HIS A 476 -17.46 -20.04 5.28
C HIS A 476 -17.52 -18.83 4.34
N VAL A 477 -16.47 -18.01 4.32
CA VAL A 477 -16.33 -16.90 3.36
C VAL A 477 -14.99 -17.02 2.64
N GLY A 478 -15.02 -17.46 1.38
CA GLY A 478 -13.86 -17.45 0.49
C GLY A 478 -13.88 -16.22 -0.42
N ARG A 479 -12.80 -15.44 -0.46
CA ARG A 479 -12.76 -14.17 -1.21
C ARG A 479 -11.42 -13.98 -1.94
N VAL A 480 -11.49 -13.53 -3.18
CA VAL A 480 -10.34 -13.19 -4.04
C VAL A 480 -10.44 -11.71 -4.42
N GLU A 481 -9.48 -10.90 -3.98
CA GLU A 481 -9.43 -9.45 -4.27
C GLU A 481 -8.29 -9.12 -5.23
N LEU A 482 -8.63 -8.55 -6.38
CA LEU A 482 -7.71 -7.95 -7.34
C LEU A 482 -7.69 -6.42 -7.13
N PRO A 483 -6.61 -5.83 -6.58
CA PRO A 483 -6.46 -4.38 -6.56
C PRO A 483 -6.28 -3.83 -7.99
N LEU A 484 -6.87 -2.68 -8.26
CA LEU A 484 -6.86 -2.03 -9.57
C LEU A 484 -6.39 -0.56 -9.45
N PRO A 485 -5.88 0.05 -10.54
CA PRO A 485 -5.48 1.46 -10.54
C PRO A 485 -6.65 2.39 -10.15
N GLY A 486 -6.33 3.55 -9.57
CA GLY A 486 -7.34 4.56 -9.20
C GLY A 486 -8.16 4.23 -7.94
N ASN A 487 -7.58 3.46 -7.02
CA ASN A 487 -8.21 2.97 -5.77
C ASN A 487 -9.41 2.03 -5.98
N PHE A 488 -9.52 1.39 -7.14
CA PHE A 488 -10.50 0.34 -7.36
C PHE A 488 -10.02 -1.01 -6.81
N THR A 489 -10.95 -1.92 -6.50
CA THR A 489 -10.68 -3.33 -6.23
C THR A 489 -11.84 -4.16 -6.75
N LEU A 490 -11.54 -5.19 -7.54
CA LEU A 490 -12.52 -6.19 -7.95
C LEU A 490 -12.42 -7.38 -6.98
N ALA A 491 -13.54 -7.78 -6.39
CA ALA A 491 -13.62 -8.90 -5.46
C ALA A 491 -14.62 -9.95 -5.96
N ALA A 492 -14.18 -11.20 -6.03
CA ALA A 492 -15.07 -12.36 -6.12
C ALA A 492 -15.19 -12.99 -4.73
N GLU A 493 -16.40 -13.28 -4.27
CA GLU A 493 -16.70 -13.77 -2.93
C GLU A 493 -17.71 -14.92 -2.98
N VAL A 494 -17.50 -15.92 -2.13
CA VAL A 494 -18.42 -17.04 -1.90
C VAL A 494 -18.67 -17.15 -0.41
N LEU A 495 -19.89 -16.80 0.01
CA LEU A 495 -20.43 -17.06 1.33
C LEU A 495 -21.18 -18.40 1.29
N THR A 496 -20.93 -19.27 2.25
CA THR A 496 -21.67 -20.52 2.47
C THR A 496 -22.08 -20.60 3.92
N THR A 497 -23.37 -20.86 4.17
CA THR A 497 -23.92 -21.07 5.51
C THR A 497 -24.60 -22.42 5.56
N ASN A 498 -24.15 -23.27 6.49
CA ASN A 498 -24.74 -24.56 6.79
C ASN A 498 -25.30 -24.49 8.22
N ALA A 499 -26.62 -24.38 8.35
CA ALA A 499 -27.32 -24.36 9.63
C ALA A 499 -27.88 -25.75 9.93
N ARG A 500 -27.58 -26.27 11.13
CA ARG A 500 -28.09 -27.54 11.63
C ARG A 500 -28.85 -27.32 12.92
N SER A 501 -30.03 -27.92 13.05
CA SER A 501 -30.89 -27.71 14.21
C SER A 501 -31.59 -28.97 14.66
N ASN A 502 -31.80 -29.10 15.98
CA ASN A 502 -32.65 -30.15 16.55
C ASN A 502 -34.16 -29.86 16.41
N ILE A 503 -34.53 -28.76 15.76
CA ILE A 503 -35.90 -28.44 15.29
C ILE A 503 -35.82 -28.23 13.78
N GLU A 504 -36.46 -29.13 13.02
CA GLU A 504 -36.22 -29.29 11.57
C GLU A 504 -36.58 -28.06 10.70
N VAL A 505 -37.28 -27.05 11.25
CA VAL A 505 -37.57 -25.76 10.59
C VAL A 505 -36.33 -24.87 10.42
N PHE A 506 -35.31 -25.03 11.27
CA PHE A 506 -34.12 -24.16 11.29
C PHE A 506 -32.86 -24.84 10.70
N ASP A 507 -33.00 -26.03 10.13
CA ASP A 507 -31.94 -26.72 9.39
C ASP A 507 -32.00 -26.30 7.91
N PHE A 508 -30.94 -25.72 7.37
CA PHE A 508 -30.85 -25.29 5.97
C PHE A 508 -29.40 -25.20 5.48
N ASP A 509 -29.24 -25.19 4.16
CA ASP A 509 -28.01 -24.80 3.48
C ASP A 509 -28.28 -23.60 2.56
N ARG A 510 -27.29 -22.71 2.41
CA ARG A 510 -27.34 -21.53 1.54
C ARG A 510 -25.96 -21.16 1.04
N HIS A 511 -25.85 -20.85 -0.25
CA HIS A 511 -24.64 -20.40 -0.92
C HIS A 511 -24.91 -19.09 -1.68
N VAL A 512 -24.12 -18.05 -1.37
CA VAL A 512 -24.20 -16.74 -2.00
C VAL A 512 -22.88 -16.41 -2.68
N PHE A 513 -22.92 -16.15 -3.98
CA PHE A 513 -21.79 -15.85 -4.84
C PHE A 513 -21.88 -14.39 -5.26
N SER A 514 -20.87 -13.58 -4.98
CA SER A 514 -20.84 -12.15 -5.30
C SER A 514 -19.62 -11.76 -6.13
N LEU A 515 -19.82 -10.85 -7.10
CA LEU A 515 -18.76 -10.19 -7.85
C LEU A 515 -18.93 -8.68 -7.70
N VAL A 516 -18.02 -8.04 -6.97
CA VAL A 516 -18.14 -6.65 -6.50
C VAL A 516 -16.96 -5.82 -6.96
N LEU A 517 -17.23 -4.69 -7.61
CA LEU A 517 -16.26 -3.61 -7.81
C LEU A 517 -16.43 -2.59 -6.68
N SER A 518 -15.38 -2.38 -5.88
CA SER A 518 -15.32 -1.31 -4.88
C SER A 518 -14.36 -0.20 -5.29
N TRP A 519 -14.61 1.01 -4.82
CA TRP A 519 -13.74 2.19 -4.98
C TRP A 519 -13.61 2.93 -3.66
N ALA A 520 -12.38 3.30 -3.28
CA ALA A 520 -12.09 3.99 -2.02
C ALA A 520 -11.40 5.35 -2.22
N TYR A 521 -11.71 6.31 -1.36
CA TYR A 521 -11.12 7.66 -1.30
C TYR A 521 -10.49 7.94 0.06
#